data_AF-A0A835KH97-F1
#
_entry.id   AF-A0A835KH97-F1
#
_cell.length_a   1.000
_cell.length_b   1.000
_cell.length_c   1.000
_cell.angle_alpha   90.00
_cell.angle_beta   90.00
_cell.angle_gamma   90.00
#
_symmetry.space_group_name_H-M   'P 1'
#
loop_
_entity.id
_entity.type
_entity.pdbx_description
1 polymer ?
#
loop_
_entity_poly.entity_id
_entity_poly.type
_entity_poly.pdbx_seq_one_letter_code
_entity_poly.pdbx_strand_id
1 'polypeptide(L)'
;MVGIFLKVPKQFPFPPPLLSSQRAPTRRRLLLLRFLMASPTAGDAPLAATAPTADATDAALAATTAVPDPDAEFGFQRAELGKEKLVGTVGFHERHVFLCYKGPEVWPSHLEAADSDRLPRLLAAAIKARKSNLKKTTKLTICEGEDGTESSNGDVLIFPDMIRYKGLTHFDVENFVEEVLVKDIEWLPGSPEAISGSFVFVCSHGSRDKRCGVCGPALIERFKEEINGLGLDGQVAVSGCSHVGGHKYAGNVIIFRSDDKGEVTGHWYGYVVPDDVPLLLHKHIGQGEIVDHLWRGQMGLSVEQQKQALELRSMLNGAKESLEETATNGASCNPTAAGGCCQGNGGFTCCQTDLPKEKQDKSVAAEQNQKGSEKENDSKKGHTKTCSMPNWFETWERADTYAALAVVAAAASVFVAFRIYKNLN
;
A
#
# COMPACT_ATOMS: atom_id res chain seq x y z
N MET A 1 52.13 4.25 -35.54
CA MET A 1 52.56 5.40 -34.71
C MET A 1 52.08 6.69 -35.36
N VAL A 2 50.88 7.17 -35.00
CA VAL A 2 50.50 8.60 -35.02
C VAL A 2 49.40 8.72 -33.96
N GLY A 3 49.73 9.30 -32.81
CA GLY A 3 48.79 9.58 -31.74
C GLY A 3 48.28 11.01 -31.87
N ILE A 4 46.96 11.18 -31.81
CA ILE A 4 46.31 12.48 -31.69
C ILE A 4 45.51 12.44 -30.39
N PHE A 5 46.13 12.94 -29.32
CA PHE A 5 45.48 13.24 -28.04
C PHE A 5 44.91 14.66 -28.12
N LEU A 6 43.59 14.78 -28.19
CA LEU A 6 42.89 16.05 -28.00
C LEU A 6 42.68 16.27 -26.49
N LYS A 7 43.43 17.22 -25.94
CA LYS A 7 43.19 17.84 -24.62
C LYS A 7 41.94 18.71 -24.70
N VAL A 8 40.97 18.48 -23.82
CA VAL A 8 39.88 19.43 -23.51
C VAL A 8 40.14 20.02 -22.12
N PRO A 9 40.04 21.35 -21.91
CA PRO A 9 40.37 22.00 -20.66
C PRO A 9 39.25 21.94 -19.61
N LYS A 10 39.67 22.10 -18.35
CA LYS A 10 38.87 22.13 -17.13
C LYS A 10 38.03 23.42 -16.98
N GLN A 11 36.84 23.22 -16.41
CA GLN A 11 36.06 24.09 -15.50
C GLN A 11 35.44 25.41 -16.01
N PHE A 12 34.12 25.51 -15.84
CA PHE A 12 33.45 26.72 -15.34
C PHE A 12 32.49 26.35 -14.18
N PRO A 13 32.45 27.14 -13.08
CA PRO A 13 31.67 26.85 -11.89
C PRO A 13 30.21 27.35 -12.01
N PHE A 14 29.28 26.56 -11.48
CA PHE A 14 27.87 26.95 -11.31
C PHE A 14 27.71 28.02 -10.21
N PRO A 15 26.79 28.99 -10.36
CA PRO A 15 26.45 29.91 -9.28
C PRO A 15 25.53 29.24 -8.24
N PRO A 16 25.59 29.66 -6.95
CA PRO A 16 24.79 29.07 -5.88
C PRO A 16 23.31 29.53 -5.92
N PRO A 17 22.39 28.77 -5.30
CA PRO A 17 20.97 29.12 -5.24
C PRO A 17 20.73 30.31 -4.29
N LEU A 18 19.91 31.27 -4.73
CA LEU A 18 19.52 32.43 -3.94
C LEU A 18 18.53 32.05 -2.82
N LEU A 19 18.85 32.56 -1.64
CA LEU A 19 18.09 32.42 -0.40
C LEU A 19 16.69 33.07 -0.46
N SER A 20 15.76 32.36 0.17
CA SER A 20 14.46 32.79 0.67
C SER A 20 14.45 34.18 1.32
N SER A 21 13.49 35.02 0.93
CA SER A 21 13.09 36.23 1.67
C SER A 21 11.67 36.05 2.21
N GLN A 22 11.56 35.94 3.52
CA GLN A 22 10.30 36.00 4.28
C GLN A 22 9.65 37.38 4.15
N ARG A 23 8.31 37.42 4.01
CA ARG A 23 7.48 38.58 4.38
C ARG A 23 6.17 38.12 5.00
N ALA A 24 5.93 38.57 6.24
CA ALA A 24 4.72 38.38 7.03
C ALA A 24 3.56 39.26 6.53
N PRO A 25 2.28 38.85 6.74
CA PRO A 25 1.16 39.77 6.65
C PRO A 25 0.58 40.11 8.04
N THR A 26 0.44 41.42 8.25
CA THR A 26 -0.15 42.11 9.39
C THR A 26 -1.68 41.97 9.45
N ARG A 27 -2.21 41.77 10.68
CA ARG A 27 -3.62 41.88 11.08
C ARG A 27 -4.23 43.24 10.71
N ARG A 28 -5.43 43.24 10.12
CA ARG A 28 -6.39 44.35 10.27
C ARG A 28 -7.77 43.82 10.64
N ARG A 29 -8.32 44.49 11.65
CA ARG A 29 -9.57 44.24 12.39
C ARG A 29 -10.63 45.16 11.78
N LEU A 30 -11.82 44.65 11.45
CA LEU A 30 -12.98 45.50 11.10
C LEU A 30 -14.14 45.24 12.05
N LEU A 31 -14.67 46.32 12.61
CA LEU A 31 -15.80 46.37 13.53
C LEU A 31 -17.13 46.04 12.83
N LEU A 32 -18.03 45.37 13.55
CA LEU A 32 -19.43 45.20 13.18
C LEU A 32 -20.31 46.26 13.88
N LEU A 33 -21.13 46.96 13.10
CA LEU A 33 -22.13 47.93 13.56
C LEU A 33 -23.44 47.21 13.93
N ARG A 34 -24.02 47.55 15.09
CA ARG A 34 -25.35 47.12 15.56
C ARG A 34 -26.47 47.90 14.86
N PHE A 35 -27.60 47.22 14.61
CA PHE A 35 -28.91 47.87 14.50
C PHE A 35 -29.95 47.11 15.35
N LEU A 36 -30.70 47.89 16.11
CA LEU A 36 -31.82 47.53 17.01
C LEU A 36 -33.15 47.50 16.23
N MET A 37 -34.10 46.65 16.65
CA MET A 37 -35.57 46.88 16.79
C MET A 37 -36.15 45.63 17.48
N ALA A 38 -36.64 45.69 18.73
CA ALA A 38 -37.97 46.13 19.23
C ALA A 38 -39.10 45.08 19.04
N SER A 39 -39.62 44.58 20.17
CA SER A 39 -40.72 43.61 20.35
C SER A 39 -42.12 44.22 20.18
N PRO A 40 -43.18 43.38 20.19
CA PRO A 40 -44.18 43.48 21.26
C PRO A 40 -44.69 42.13 21.80
N THR A 41 -45.68 42.21 22.70
CA THR A 41 -45.94 41.45 23.94
C THR A 41 -47.20 40.54 23.94
N ALA A 42 -47.28 39.69 24.97
CA ALA A 42 -48.47 39.09 25.65
C ALA A 42 -49.17 37.87 24.97
N GLY A 43 -49.65 36.83 25.66
CA GLY A 43 -49.77 36.57 27.11
C GLY A 43 -50.27 35.14 27.45
N ASP A 44 -50.22 34.84 28.75
CA ASP A 44 -51.00 33.92 29.62
C ASP A 44 -51.16 32.39 29.39
N ALA A 45 -51.09 31.67 30.54
CA ALA A 45 -51.11 30.21 30.80
C ALA A 45 -52.56 29.69 31.12
N PRO A 46 -52.84 28.53 31.78
CA PRO A 46 -52.06 27.32 32.16
C PRO A 46 -52.84 25.95 32.04
N LEU A 47 -52.23 24.86 32.57
CA LEU A 47 -52.80 23.60 33.16
C LEU A 47 -53.26 22.43 32.25
N ALA A 48 -52.62 21.27 32.38
CA ALA A 48 -53.12 20.11 33.15
C ALA A 48 -52.32 18.82 32.83
N ALA A 49 -52.07 18.03 33.87
CA ALA A 49 -51.32 16.77 33.86
C ALA A 49 -52.23 15.56 33.61
N THR A 50 -51.67 14.48 33.03
CA THR A 50 -52.00 13.09 33.36
C THR A 50 -50.87 12.16 32.95
N ALA A 51 -50.43 11.32 33.89
CA ALA A 51 -49.60 10.15 33.65
C ALA A 51 -50.48 8.95 33.24
N PRO A 52 -49.89 7.88 32.67
CA PRO A 52 -50.34 6.55 33.01
C PRO A 52 -49.22 5.63 33.49
N THR A 53 -49.70 4.67 34.27
CA THR A 53 -49.06 3.67 35.11
C THR A 53 -48.40 2.52 34.34
N ALA A 54 -47.35 1.96 34.94
CA ALA A 54 -46.77 0.66 34.62
C ALA A 54 -47.75 -0.48 34.94
N ASP A 55 -47.77 -1.55 34.12
CA ASP A 55 -47.25 -2.87 34.52
C ASP A 55 -47.25 -3.88 33.34
N ALA A 56 -46.35 -4.87 33.44
CA ALA A 56 -46.31 -6.18 32.79
C ALA A 56 -46.03 -6.31 31.27
N THR A 57 -44.77 -6.61 30.92
CA THR A 57 -44.33 -7.90 30.36
C THR A 57 -42.82 -7.86 30.06
N ASP A 58 -42.05 -8.24 31.07
CA ASP A 58 -40.59 -8.40 31.02
C ASP A 58 -40.26 -9.77 30.39
N ALA A 59 -40.25 -9.86 29.05
CA ALA A 59 -39.79 -11.09 28.36
C ALA A 59 -39.48 -10.94 26.85
N ALA A 60 -39.41 -9.73 26.28
CA ALA A 60 -39.24 -9.61 24.83
C ALA A 60 -38.57 -8.31 24.37
N LEU A 61 -37.41 -7.96 24.93
CA LEU A 61 -36.57 -6.89 24.35
C LEU A 61 -35.13 -6.94 24.86
N ALA A 62 -34.42 -8.01 24.52
CA ALA A 62 -32.96 -8.03 24.54
C ALA A 62 -32.40 -8.95 23.45
N ALA A 63 -32.97 -8.89 22.25
CA ALA A 63 -32.19 -9.21 21.06
C ALA A 63 -31.38 -7.97 20.70
N THR A 64 -30.30 -7.73 21.45
CA THR A 64 -29.15 -7.01 20.90
C THR A 64 -28.78 -7.75 19.63
N THR A 65 -29.19 -7.24 18.49
CA THR A 65 -28.56 -7.56 17.21
C THR A 65 -27.11 -7.15 17.39
N ALA A 66 -26.27 -8.09 17.83
CA ALA A 66 -24.83 -7.91 17.85
C ALA A 66 -24.46 -7.45 16.45
N VAL A 67 -23.86 -6.27 16.33
CA VAL A 67 -23.26 -5.85 15.06
C VAL A 67 -22.29 -6.98 14.70
N PRO A 68 -22.48 -7.66 13.56
CA PRO A 68 -21.60 -8.76 13.19
C PRO A 68 -20.17 -8.23 13.17
N ASP A 69 -19.27 -8.92 13.87
CA ASP A 69 -17.86 -8.58 13.90
C ASP A 69 -17.33 -8.62 12.46
N PRO A 70 -16.90 -7.47 11.88
CA PRO A 70 -16.42 -7.43 10.51
C PRO A 70 -15.20 -8.33 10.30
N ASP A 71 -14.45 -8.66 11.35
CA ASP A 71 -13.33 -9.59 11.28
C ASP A 71 -13.80 -11.05 11.10
N ALA A 72 -14.91 -11.42 11.74
CA ALA A 72 -15.52 -12.74 11.59
C ALA A 72 -16.16 -12.95 10.20
N GLU A 73 -16.70 -11.89 9.59
CA GLU A 73 -17.33 -11.96 8.27
C GLU A 73 -16.33 -11.75 7.11
N PHE A 74 -15.42 -10.79 7.25
CA PHE A 74 -14.55 -10.34 6.17
C PHE A 74 -13.06 -10.40 6.50
N GLY A 75 -12.66 -10.47 7.76
CA GLY A 75 -11.25 -10.42 8.16
C GLY A 75 -10.59 -11.79 8.31
N PHE A 76 -9.77 -11.95 9.35
CA PHE A 76 -8.94 -13.13 9.58
C PHE A 76 -9.64 -14.21 10.42
N GLN A 77 -10.74 -13.89 11.09
CA GLN A 77 -11.51 -14.85 11.89
C GLN A 77 -12.57 -15.62 11.09
N ARG A 78 -12.61 -15.44 9.76
CA ARG A 78 -13.56 -16.15 8.88
C ARG A 78 -13.41 -17.66 9.00
N ALA A 79 -14.54 -18.34 9.16
CA ALA A 79 -14.57 -19.79 9.38
C ALA A 79 -13.94 -20.60 8.24
N GLU A 80 -13.89 -20.09 7.01
CA GLU A 80 -13.31 -20.75 5.85
C GLU A 80 -11.84 -20.44 5.57
N LEU A 81 -11.20 -19.59 6.38
CA LEU A 81 -9.78 -19.29 6.25
C LEU A 81 -8.95 -20.60 6.30
N GLY A 82 -8.03 -20.78 5.35
CA GLY A 82 -7.15 -21.95 5.31
C GLY A 82 -7.78 -23.28 4.86
N LYS A 83 -9.07 -23.31 4.48
CA LYS A 83 -9.75 -24.58 4.12
C LYS A 83 -9.58 -25.01 2.67
N GLU A 84 -9.41 -24.07 1.76
CA GLU A 84 -9.35 -24.35 0.32
C GLU A 84 -7.92 -24.62 -0.15
N LYS A 85 -7.76 -25.45 -1.18
CA LYS A 85 -6.45 -25.66 -1.83
C LYS A 85 -5.98 -24.39 -2.52
N LEU A 86 -4.78 -23.92 -2.15
CA LEU A 86 -4.17 -22.70 -2.69
C LEU A 86 -3.40 -22.93 -3.99
N VAL A 87 -2.60 -24.00 -4.07
CA VAL A 87 -1.69 -24.21 -5.21
C VAL A 87 -2.43 -24.42 -6.52
N GLY A 88 -2.01 -23.69 -7.56
CA GLY A 88 -2.62 -23.74 -8.88
C GLY A 88 -3.78 -22.76 -9.06
N THR A 89 -3.94 -21.80 -8.14
CA THR A 89 -5.02 -20.79 -8.19
C THR A 89 -4.60 -19.48 -8.84
N VAL A 90 -3.35 -19.39 -9.30
CA VAL A 90 -2.81 -18.25 -10.05
C VAL A 90 -2.83 -18.59 -11.53
N GLY A 91 -3.54 -17.77 -12.32
CA GLY A 91 -3.56 -17.91 -13.77
C GLY A 91 -2.20 -17.59 -14.40
N PHE A 92 -1.86 -18.30 -15.48
CA PHE A 92 -0.63 -18.08 -16.22
C PHE A 92 -0.53 -16.65 -16.76
N HIS A 93 0.59 -16.00 -16.48
CA HIS A 93 1.03 -14.74 -17.07
C HIS A 93 2.55 -14.67 -16.90
N GLU A 94 3.24 -14.09 -17.88
CA GLU A 94 4.70 -14.01 -17.94
C GLU A 94 5.21 -12.64 -17.51
N ARG A 95 4.36 -11.62 -17.62
CA ARG A 95 4.65 -10.25 -17.24
C ARG A 95 3.56 -9.72 -16.34
N HIS A 96 3.95 -9.04 -15.25
CA HIS A 96 3.02 -8.34 -14.37
C HIS A 96 3.37 -6.85 -14.39
N VAL A 97 2.42 -6.06 -14.90
CA VAL A 97 2.51 -4.61 -14.98
C VAL A 97 1.69 -4.01 -13.84
N PHE A 98 2.31 -3.15 -13.04
CA PHE A 98 1.66 -2.37 -12.02
C PHE A 98 1.62 -0.90 -12.42
N LEU A 99 0.44 -0.30 -12.41
CA LEU A 99 0.27 1.14 -12.53
C LEU A 99 0.15 1.74 -11.13
N CYS A 100 1.05 2.63 -10.74
CA CYS A 100 0.96 3.40 -9.50
C CYS A 100 -0.11 4.48 -9.69
N TYR A 101 -1.22 4.38 -8.96
CA TYR A 101 -2.34 5.31 -9.15
C TYR A 101 -3.22 5.45 -7.91
N LYS A 102 -3.09 6.56 -7.19
CA LYS A 102 -3.88 6.95 -6.01
C LYS A 102 -3.93 5.84 -4.94
N GLY A 103 -4.74 6.02 -3.91
CA GLY A 103 -4.95 5.01 -2.86
C GLY A 103 -6.20 4.14 -3.08
N PRO A 104 -6.31 3.01 -2.35
CA PRO A 104 -7.41 2.06 -2.47
C PRO A 104 -8.80 2.63 -2.20
N GLU A 105 -8.88 3.74 -1.47
CA GLU A 105 -10.11 4.45 -1.13
C GLU A 105 -10.82 5.08 -2.33
N VAL A 106 -10.10 5.37 -3.42
CA VAL A 106 -10.67 5.95 -4.65
C VAL A 106 -10.69 4.98 -5.83
N TRP A 107 -10.23 3.73 -5.66
CA TRP A 107 -10.21 2.78 -6.77
C TRP A 107 -11.63 2.29 -7.12
N PRO A 108 -11.98 2.30 -8.41
CA PRO A 108 -13.26 1.82 -8.88
C PRO A 108 -13.33 0.29 -8.74
N SER A 109 -14.54 -0.23 -8.49
CA SER A 109 -14.75 -1.68 -8.36
C SER A 109 -14.35 -2.48 -9.61
N HIS A 110 -14.24 -1.83 -10.77
CA HIS A 110 -13.74 -2.44 -12.01
C HIS A 110 -12.93 -1.40 -12.78
N LEU A 111 -11.71 -1.75 -13.19
CA LEU A 111 -10.81 -0.84 -13.94
C LEU A 111 -11.39 -0.33 -15.27
N GLU A 112 -12.30 -1.09 -15.88
CA GLU A 112 -12.93 -0.77 -17.16
C GLU A 112 -14.23 0.03 -17.00
N ALA A 113 -14.67 0.29 -15.78
CA ALA A 113 -15.95 0.94 -15.54
C ALA A 113 -15.91 2.42 -15.95
N ALA A 114 -17.06 2.97 -16.33
CA ALA A 114 -17.14 4.33 -16.86
C ALA A 114 -16.80 5.42 -15.84
N ASP A 115 -16.91 5.10 -14.56
CA ASP A 115 -16.49 5.91 -13.40
C ASP A 115 -14.99 5.80 -13.10
N SER A 116 -14.26 4.92 -13.79
CA SER A 116 -12.81 4.83 -13.66
C SER A 116 -12.13 6.02 -14.31
N ASP A 117 -11.13 6.55 -13.63
CA ASP A 117 -10.28 7.59 -14.16
C ASP A 117 -9.63 7.18 -15.49
N ARG A 118 -9.34 8.18 -16.32
CA ARG A 118 -8.95 7.97 -17.74
C ARG A 118 -7.72 7.09 -17.87
N LEU A 119 -6.67 7.35 -17.09
CA LEU A 119 -5.40 6.66 -17.25
C LEU A 119 -5.52 5.14 -16.99
N PRO A 120 -5.98 4.66 -15.82
CA PRO A 120 -6.14 3.22 -15.60
C PRO A 120 -7.06 2.54 -16.61
N ARG A 121 -8.18 3.19 -16.95
CA ARG A 121 -9.17 2.65 -17.89
C ARG A 121 -8.60 2.52 -19.30
N LEU A 122 -7.94 3.56 -19.80
CA LEU A 122 -7.33 3.53 -21.14
C LEU A 122 -6.20 2.52 -21.20
N LEU A 123 -5.36 2.42 -20.15
CA LEU A 123 -4.27 1.45 -20.11
C LEU A 123 -4.80 0.01 -20.15
N ALA A 124 -5.82 -0.29 -19.34
CA ALA A 124 -6.45 -1.60 -19.32
C ALA A 124 -7.09 -1.94 -20.69
N ALA A 125 -7.81 -0.99 -21.29
CA ALA A 125 -8.41 -1.15 -22.61
C ALA A 125 -7.35 -1.35 -23.72
N ALA A 126 -6.26 -0.58 -23.70
CA ALA A 126 -5.19 -0.66 -24.70
C ALA A 126 -4.43 -1.99 -24.65
N ILE A 127 -4.14 -2.51 -23.45
CA ILE A 127 -3.55 -3.84 -23.26
C ILE A 127 -4.51 -4.93 -23.75
N LYS A 128 -5.80 -4.82 -23.41
CA LYS A 128 -6.82 -5.78 -23.83
C LYS A 128 -7.00 -5.81 -25.35
N ALA A 129 -7.02 -4.65 -26.01
CA ALA A 129 -7.18 -4.52 -27.45
C ALA A 129 -6.00 -5.14 -28.22
N ARG A 130 -4.79 -5.11 -27.65
CA ARG A 130 -3.56 -5.64 -28.26
C ARG A 130 -3.16 -7.02 -27.75
N LYS A 131 -4.04 -7.71 -27.01
CA LYS A 131 -3.71 -8.99 -26.34
C LYS A 131 -3.05 -10.03 -27.25
N SER A 132 -3.46 -10.14 -28.52
CA SER A 132 -2.88 -11.07 -29.50
C SER A 132 -1.47 -10.71 -29.97
N ASN A 133 -1.08 -9.44 -29.82
CA ASN A 133 0.18 -8.89 -30.31
C ASN A 133 1.22 -8.72 -29.18
N LEU A 134 0.82 -8.94 -27.92
CA LEU A 134 1.74 -8.90 -26.79
C LEU A 134 2.76 -10.03 -26.90
N LYS A 135 4.05 -9.72 -26.74
CA LYS A 135 5.11 -10.74 -26.73
C LYS A 135 5.05 -11.66 -25.51
N LYS A 136 4.56 -11.14 -24.39
CA LYS A 136 4.41 -11.84 -23.11
C LYS A 136 2.97 -11.74 -22.63
N THR A 137 2.42 -12.82 -22.11
CA THR A 137 1.10 -12.80 -21.47
C THR A 137 1.14 -11.85 -20.27
N THR A 138 0.44 -10.73 -20.36
CA THR A 138 0.57 -9.62 -19.42
C THR A 138 -0.63 -9.53 -18.48
N LYS A 139 -0.37 -9.43 -17.18
CA LYS A 139 -1.35 -9.06 -16.15
C LYS A 139 -1.18 -7.61 -15.75
N LEU A 140 -2.26 -6.83 -15.78
CA LEU A 140 -2.30 -5.46 -15.26
C LEU A 140 -2.85 -5.45 -13.82
N THR A 141 -2.28 -4.63 -12.95
CA THR A 141 -2.76 -4.34 -11.59
C THR A 141 -2.48 -2.87 -11.26
N ILE A 142 -3.26 -2.28 -10.36
CA ILE A 142 -2.95 -0.95 -9.81
C ILE A 142 -2.26 -1.15 -8.47
N CYS A 143 -1.26 -0.36 -8.16
CA CYS A 143 -0.74 -0.23 -6.80
C CYS A 143 -0.87 1.22 -6.31
N GLU A 144 -0.70 1.41 -5.01
CA GLU A 144 -0.73 2.74 -4.39
C GLU A 144 0.27 3.66 -5.11
N GLY A 145 -0.25 4.83 -5.53
CA GLY A 145 0.54 5.90 -6.13
C GLY A 145 0.28 7.20 -5.39
N GLU A 146 1.34 7.87 -4.95
CA GLU A 146 1.25 9.17 -4.27
C GLU A 146 2.35 10.10 -4.78
N ASP A 147 1.94 11.28 -5.27
CA ASP A 147 2.88 12.26 -5.82
C ASP A 147 3.92 12.68 -4.77
N GLY A 148 5.20 12.65 -5.16
CA GLY A 148 6.31 13.02 -4.28
C GLY A 148 6.86 11.86 -3.45
N THR A 149 6.34 10.65 -3.64
CA THR A 149 6.92 9.40 -3.14
C THR A 149 7.71 8.67 -4.24
N GLU A 150 8.36 7.56 -3.90
CA GLU A 150 9.06 6.71 -4.88
C GLU A 150 8.14 6.06 -5.92
N SER A 151 6.82 6.00 -5.64
CA SER A 151 5.78 5.50 -6.53
C SER A 151 4.79 6.63 -6.82
N SER A 152 5.16 7.53 -7.74
CA SER A 152 4.31 8.67 -8.08
C SER A 152 3.14 8.24 -8.99
N ASN A 153 2.07 9.05 -9.04
CA ASN A 153 0.95 8.73 -9.92
C ASN A 153 1.39 8.69 -11.39
N GLY A 154 0.98 7.61 -12.07
CA GLY A 154 1.37 7.36 -13.45
C GLY A 154 2.67 6.57 -13.59
N ASP A 155 3.38 6.26 -12.52
CA ASP A 155 4.53 5.36 -12.61
C ASP A 155 4.07 3.94 -12.97
N VAL A 156 4.82 3.27 -13.84
CA VAL A 156 4.53 1.91 -14.30
C VAL A 156 5.69 0.99 -13.95
N LEU A 157 5.44 0.00 -13.11
CA LEU A 157 6.42 -1.04 -12.73
C LEU A 157 6.19 -2.29 -13.58
N ILE A 158 7.26 -2.88 -14.10
CA ILE A 158 7.19 -4.07 -14.96
C ILE A 158 8.05 -5.18 -14.37
N PHE A 159 7.41 -6.28 -14.00
CA PHE A 159 8.05 -7.53 -13.57
C PHE A 159 7.87 -8.61 -14.65
N PRO A 160 8.86 -9.49 -14.87
CA PRO A 160 10.10 -9.68 -14.10
C PRO A 160 11.22 -8.71 -14.51
N ASP A 161 10.97 -7.81 -15.46
CA ASP A 161 12.01 -6.97 -16.08
C ASP A 161 12.66 -5.96 -15.11
N MET A 162 12.10 -5.76 -13.89
CA MET A 162 12.59 -4.86 -12.82
C MET A 162 12.85 -3.44 -13.33
N ILE A 163 11.87 -2.92 -14.07
CA ILE A 163 11.92 -1.57 -14.65
C ILE A 163 10.72 -0.74 -14.19
N ARG A 164 10.97 0.54 -13.93
CA ARG A 164 9.97 1.59 -13.72
C ARG A 164 10.01 2.59 -14.87
N TYR A 165 8.85 2.88 -15.45
CA TYR A 165 8.63 4.07 -16.28
C TYR A 165 7.90 5.12 -15.45
N LYS A 166 8.31 6.38 -15.55
CA LYS A 166 7.73 7.47 -14.74
C LYS A 166 6.66 8.25 -15.49
N GLY A 167 5.63 8.67 -14.75
CA GLY A 167 4.69 9.71 -15.19
C GLY A 167 3.95 9.40 -16.50
N LEU A 168 3.52 8.15 -16.71
CA LEU A 168 2.64 7.81 -17.82
C LEU A 168 1.33 8.60 -17.70
N THR A 169 0.96 9.32 -18.76
CA THR A 169 -0.32 10.03 -18.81
C THR A 169 -1.31 9.33 -19.73
N HIS A 170 -2.57 9.72 -19.63
CA HIS A 170 -3.63 9.18 -20.48
C HIS A 170 -3.44 9.48 -21.98
N PHE A 171 -2.63 10.48 -22.34
CA PHE A 171 -2.28 10.79 -23.73
C PHE A 171 -1.27 9.81 -24.32
N ASP A 172 -0.45 9.19 -23.49
CA ASP A 172 0.70 8.39 -23.91
C ASP A 172 0.40 6.89 -23.98
N VAL A 173 -0.72 6.46 -23.39
CA VAL A 173 -1.09 5.05 -23.20
C VAL A 173 -0.95 4.23 -24.48
N GLU A 174 -1.51 4.70 -25.59
CA GLU A 174 -1.50 3.96 -26.85
C GLU A 174 -0.07 3.73 -27.36
N ASN A 175 0.79 4.75 -27.24
CA ASN A 175 2.19 4.65 -27.64
C ASN A 175 2.99 3.77 -26.68
N PHE A 176 2.79 3.94 -25.37
CA PHE A 176 3.45 3.15 -24.34
C PHE A 176 3.17 1.65 -24.50
N VAL A 177 1.90 1.26 -24.69
CA VAL A 177 1.55 -0.15 -24.88
C VAL A 177 2.16 -0.70 -26.17
N GLU A 178 2.15 0.08 -27.25
CA GLU A 178 2.73 -0.32 -28.53
C GLU A 178 4.27 -0.50 -28.45
N GLU A 179 4.98 0.46 -27.85
CA GLU A 179 6.44 0.44 -27.75
C GLU A 179 6.92 -0.59 -26.71
N VAL A 180 6.42 -0.52 -25.49
CA VAL A 180 6.93 -1.33 -24.37
C VAL A 180 6.35 -2.73 -24.34
N LEU A 181 5.04 -2.89 -24.57
CA LEU A 181 4.37 -4.17 -24.34
C LEU A 181 4.22 -5.02 -25.62
N VAL A 182 4.09 -4.38 -26.78
CA VAL A 182 4.02 -5.06 -28.09
C VAL A 182 5.40 -5.19 -28.73
N LYS A 183 6.13 -4.07 -28.88
CA LYS A 183 7.44 -4.07 -29.57
C LYS A 183 8.61 -4.42 -28.67
N ASP A 184 8.47 -4.31 -27.35
CA ASP A 184 9.54 -4.55 -26.36
C ASP A 184 10.74 -3.64 -26.61
N ILE A 185 10.45 -2.36 -26.85
CA ILE A 185 11.42 -1.28 -27.01
C ILE A 185 11.14 -0.19 -25.96
N GLU A 186 12.11 0.69 -25.75
CA GLU A 186 11.98 1.80 -24.80
C GLU A 186 10.92 2.81 -25.27
N TRP A 187 10.14 3.34 -24.33
CA TRP A 187 9.12 4.35 -24.59
C TRP A 187 9.74 5.76 -24.66
N LEU A 188 9.61 6.44 -25.80
CA LEU A 188 10.33 7.69 -26.07
C LEU A 188 9.53 8.96 -25.70
N PRO A 189 9.07 9.07 -24.45
CA PRO A 189 9.24 10.30 -23.66
C PRO A 189 9.89 10.05 -22.28
N GLY A 190 9.96 8.80 -21.82
CA GLY A 190 10.44 8.43 -20.49
C GLY A 190 11.49 7.33 -20.52
N SER A 191 12.65 7.56 -19.93
CA SER A 191 13.68 6.53 -19.83
C SER A 191 13.30 5.46 -18.80
N PRO A 192 13.48 4.16 -19.11
CA PRO A 192 13.30 3.11 -18.12
C PRO A 192 14.31 3.27 -16.98
N GLU A 193 13.83 3.21 -15.74
CA GLU A 193 14.66 3.18 -14.55
C GLU A 193 14.72 1.76 -14.01
N ALA A 194 15.93 1.20 -13.85
CA ALA A 194 16.10 -0.07 -13.16
C ALA A 194 15.71 0.10 -11.68
N ILE A 195 14.88 -0.82 -11.18
CA ILE A 195 14.51 -0.93 -9.77
C ILE A 195 15.21 -2.13 -9.14
N SER A 196 15.44 -2.08 -7.83
CA SER A 196 16.16 -3.13 -7.09
C SER A 196 15.50 -3.40 -5.74
N GLY A 197 15.84 -4.51 -5.12
CA GLY A 197 15.21 -4.96 -3.88
C GLY A 197 14.01 -5.90 -4.14
N SER A 198 13.24 -6.14 -3.08
CA SER A 198 12.03 -6.95 -3.09
C SER A 198 10.79 -6.07 -3.06
N PHE A 199 9.75 -6.46 -3.79
CA PHE A 199 8.50 -5.73 -3.88
C PHE A 199 7.35 -6.60 -3.39
N VAL A 200 6.64 -6.14 -2.37
CA VAL A 200 5.48 -6.80 -1.77
C VAL A 200 4.23 -6.00 -2.12
N PHE A 201 3.29 -6.65 -2.80
CA PHE A 201 1.99 -6.08 -3.12
C PHE A 201 0.90 -6.81 -2.35
N VAL A 202 0.14 -6.07 -1.54
CA VAL A 202 -0.94 -6.61 -0.72
C VAL A 202 -2.27 -6.14 -1.28
N CYS A 203 -3.18 -7.07 -1.61
CA CYS A 203 -4.48 -6.68 -2.14
C CYS A 203 -5.32 -5.99 -1.06
N SER A 204 -5.61 -4.70 -1.24
CA SER A 204 -6.37 -3.84 -0.32
C SER A 204 -7.68 -3.30 -0.93
N HIS A 205 -8.11 -3.86 -2.07
CA HIS A 205 -9.20 -3.32 -2.89
C HIS A 205 -10.60 -3.52 -2.30
N GLY A 206 -11.00 -2.68 -1.35
CA GLY A 206 -12.27 -2.80 -0.62
C GLY A 206 -13.54 -2.58 -1.46
N SER A 207 -13.49 -1.70 -2.47
CA SER A 207 -14.63 -1.42 -3.36
C SER A 207 -14.98 -2.62 -4.27
N ARG A 208 -13.98 -3.47 -4.58
CA ARG A 208 -14.16 -4.74 -5.30
C ARG A 208 -14.50 -5.89 -4.37
N ASP A 209 -13.77 -5.98 -3.27
CA ASP A 209 -13.71 -7.14 -2.41
C ASP A 209 -13.55 -6.71 -0.96
N LYS A 210 -14.65 -6.77 -0.21
CA LYS A 210 -14.70 -6.39 1.21
C LYS A 210 -13.65 -7.13 2.04
N ARG A 211 -13.34 -8.39 1.70
CA ARG A 211 -12.34 -9.18 2.42
C ARG A 211 -10.95 -8.60 2.28
N CYS A 212 -10.58 -8.20 1.06
CA CYS A 212 -9.31 -7.52 0.82
C CYS A 212 -9.30 -6.11 1.44
N GLY A 213 -10.44 -5.41 1.45
CA GLY A 213 -10.57 -4.12 2.12
C GLY A 213 -10.38 -4.18 3.64
N VAL A 214 -10.73 -5.30 4.28
CA VAL A 214 -10.52 -5.52 5.72
C VAL A 214 -9.13 -6.09 6.02
N CYS A 215 -8.72 -7.17 5.33
CA CYS A 215 -7.44 -7.83 5.60
C CYS A 215 -6.21 -7.02 5.11
N GLY A 216 -6.33 -6.33 3.98
CA GLY A 216 -5.21 -5.69 3.29
C GLY A 216 -4.50 -4.63 4.14
N PRO A 217 -5.21 -3.63 4.70
CA PRO A 217 -4.59 -2.59 5.52
C PRO A 217 -3.80 -3.14 6.71
N ALA A 218 -4.35 -4.12 7.44
CA ALA A 218 -3.67 -4.73 8.59
C ALA A 218 -2.37 -5.45 8.19
N LEU A 219 -2.35 -6.11 7.03
CA LEU A 219 -1.13 -6.72 6.51
C LEU A 219 -0.10 -5.69 6.08
N ILE A 220 -0.52 -4.62 5.39
CA ILE A 220 0.40 -3.54 4.95
C ILE A 220 1.06 -2.88 6.16
N GLU A 221 0.28 -2.57 7.20
CA GLU A 221 0.78 -2.01 8.46
C GLU A 221 1.81 -2.96 9.09
N ARG A 222 1.44 -4.24 9.26
CA ARG A 222 2.33 -5.25 9.83
C ARG A 222 3.64 -5.43 9.05
N PHE A 223 3.57 -5.43 7.72
CA PHE A 223 4.76 -5.49 6.87
C PHE A 223 5.66 -4.26 7.07
N LYS A 224 5.08 -3.06 7.10
CA LYS A 224 5.84 -1.82 7.33
C LYS A 224 6.54 -1.82 8.70
N GLU A 225 5.85 -2.26 9.75
CA GLU A 225 6.42 -2.39 11.10
C GLU A 225 7.63 -3.33 11.12
N GLU A 226 7.50 -4.54 10.57
CA GLU A 226 8.58 -5.53 10.59
C GLU A 226 9.76 -5.11 9.71
N ILE A 227 9.49 -4.54 8.53
CA ILE A 227 10.54 -4.04 7.64
C ILE A 227 11.34 -2.94 8.33
N ASN A 228 10.65 -2.00 8.99
CA ASN A 228 11.30 -0.93 9.74
C ASN A 228 12.10 -1.48 10.93
N GLY A 229 11.51 -2.41 11.69
CA GLY A 229 12.16 -3.06 12.83
C GLY A 229 13.43 -3.85 12.45
N LEU A 230 13.48 -4.38 11.23
CA LEU A 230 14.63 -5.09 10.67
C LEU A 230 15.60 -4.17 9.90
N GLY A 231 15.28 -2.88 9.72
CA GLY A 231 16.08 -1.93 8.94
C GLY A 231 16.12 -2.23 7.44
N LEU A 232 15.03 -2.78 6.89
CA LEU A 232 14.91 -3.21 5.50
C LEU A 232 14.21 -2.17 4.59
N ASP A 233 13.95 -0.94 5.05
CA ASP A 233 13.16 0.06 4.32
C ASP A 233 13.73 0.42 2.92
N GLY A 234 15.04 0.28 2.72
CA GLY A 234 15.69 0.50 1.41
C GLY A 234 15.83 -0.76 0.53
N GLN A 235 15.40 -1.92 1.03
CA GLN A 235 15.54 -3.22 0.36
C GLN A 235 14.20 -3.87 0.06
N VAL A 236 13.15 -3.56 0.83
CA VAL A 236 11.82 -4.16 0.69
C VAL A 236 10.78 -3.05 0.60
N ALA A 237 10.15 -2.90 -0.56
CA ALA A 237 9.03 -1.99 -0.77
C ALA A 237 7.70 -2.72 -0.57
N VAL A 238 6.75 -2.10 0.14
CA VAL A 238 5.41 -2.67 0.38
C VAL A 238 4.34 -1.68 0.00
N SER A 239 3.39 -2.13 -0.82
CA SER A 239 2.31 -1.29 -1.33
C SER A 239 0.99 -2.05 -1.40
N GLY A 240 -0.11 -1.35 -1.13
CA GLY A 240 -1.44 -1.83 -1.44
C GLY A 240 -1.64 -1.98 -2.95
N CYS A 241 -2.43 -2.98 -3.36
CA CYS A 241 -2.75 -3.19 -4.77
C CYS A 241 -4.22 -3.51 -5.00
N SER A 242 -4.67 -3.26 -6.23
CA SER A 242 -6.03 -3.53 -6.67
C SER A 242 -6.27 -5.03 -6.78
N HIS A 243 -7.55 -5.40 -6.91
CA HIS A 243 -7.96 -6.80 -6.80
C HIS A 243 -7.23 -7.73 -7.75
N VAL A 244 -6.46 -8.65 -7.17
CA VAL A 244 -5.60 -9.58 -7.91
C VAL A 244 -6.28 -10.92 -8.25
N GLY A 245 -7.52 -11.12 -7.79
CA GLY A 245 -8.29 -12.36 -7.90
C GLY A 245 -8.12 -13.27 -6.67
N GLY A 246 -9.14 -14.08 -6.40
CA GLY A 246 -9.10 -15.02 -5.27
C GLY A 246 -9.58 -14.41 -3.95
N HIS A 247 -10.76 -13.77 -3.95
CA HIS A 247 -11.38 -13.24 -2.72
C HIS A 247 -11.55 -14.29 -1.62
N LYS A 248 -11.81 -15.56 -2.01
CA LYS A 248 -11.87 -16.69 -1.08
C LYS A 248 -10.55 -16.98 -0.36
N TYR A 249 -9.42 -16.45 -0.86
CA TYR A 249 -8.06 -16.58 -0.33
C TYR A 249 -7.54 -15.27 0.28
N ALA A 250 -8.42 -14.32 0.59
CA ALA A 250 -8.04 -12.99 1.09
C ALA A 250 -7.07 -13.07 2.27
N GLY A 251 -6.20 -12.05 2.35
CA GLY A 251 -4.80 -12.24 2.74
C GLY A 251 -3.91 -12.48 1.52
N ASN A 252 -4.23 -11.83 0.39
CA ASN A 252 -3.52 -12.01 -0.88
C ASN A 252 -2.27 -11.11 -0.92
N VAL A 253 -1.10 -11.73 -1.04
CA VAL A 253 0.20 -11.05 -1.08
C VAL A 253 0.97 -11.54 -2.29
N ILE A 254 1.62 -10.64 -3.02
CA ILE A 254 2.52 -10.96 -4.12
C ILE A 254 3.90 -10.47 -3.74
N ILE A 255 4.91 -11.32 -3.85
CA ILE A 255 6.30 -10.96 -3.56
C ILE A 255 7.12 -11.16 -4.82
N PHE A 256 7.69 -10.08 -5.33
CA PHE A 256 8.74 -10.11 -6.34
C PHE A 256 10.10 -9.95 -5.68
N ARG A 257 11.05 -10.79 -6.05
CA ARG A 257 12.45 -10.68 -5.65
C ARG A 257 13.36 -11.24 -6.73
N SER A 258 14.60 -10.77 -6.76
CA SER A 258 15.67 -11.41 -7.50
C SER A 258 16.32 -12.50 -6.64
N ASP A 259 16.63 -13.65 -7.22
CA ASP A 259 17.49 -14.66 -6.57
C ASP A 259 18.98 -14.28 -6.67
N ASP A 260 19.84 -15.11 -6.09
CA ASP A 260 21.30 -14.89 -6.09
C ASP A 260 21.92 -14.95 -7.49
N LYS A 261 21.18 -15.45 -8.48
CA LYS A 261 21.58 -15.51 -9.90
C LYS A 261 21.05 -14.31 -10.69
N GLY A 262 20.25 -13.44 -10.06
CA GLY A 262 19.60 -12.30 -10.68
C GLY A 262 18.27 -12.62 -11.37
N GLU A 263 17.78 -13.86 -11.27
CA GLU A 263 16.48 -14.25 -11.84
C GLU A 263 15.35 -13.71 -10.96
N VAL A 264 14.38 -13.04 -11.58
CA VAL A 264 13.27 -12.40 -10.87
C VAL A 264 12.05 -13.31 -10.91
N THR A 265 11.56 -13.68 -9.72
CA THR A 265 10.34 -14.47 -9.58
C THR A 265 9.24 -13.64 -8.92
N GLY A 266 7.98 -13.97 -9.25
CA GLY A 266 6.80 -13.37 -8.63
C GLY A 266 5.93 -14.43 -7.98
N HIS A 267 5.99 -14.56 -6.66
CA HIS A 267 5.23 -15.56 -5.91
C HIS A 267 3.97 -14.97 -5.29
N TRP A 268 2.89 -15.72 -5.39
CA TRP A 268 1.58 -15.35 -4.87
C TRP A 268 1.27 -16.17 -3.62
N TYR A 269 0.77 -15.49 -2.61
CA TYR A 269 0.35 -16.05 -1.34
C TYR A 269 -1.11 -15.71 -1.07
N GLY A 270 -1.78 -16.57 -0.32
CA GLY A 270 -3.16 -16.41 0.12
C GLY A 270 -3.30 -16.85 1.56
N TYR A 271 -4.40 -16.45 2.21
CA TYR A 271 -4.63 -16.69 3.64
C TYR A 271 -3.54 -16.13 4.58
N VAL A 272 -2.71 -15.21 4.09
CA VAL A 272 -1.69 -14.55 4.92
C VAL A 272 -2.40 -13.78 6.03
N VAL A 273 -2.02 -14.05 7.28
CA VAL A 273 -2.41 -13.29 8.46
C VAL A 273 -1.22 -12.45 8.98
N PRO A 274 -1.43 -11.45 9.86
CA PRO A 274 -0.34 -10.62 10.39
C PRO A 274 0.80 -11.41 11.04
N ASP A 275 0.50 -12.56 11.67
CA ASP A 275 1.52 -13.42 12.30
C ASP A 275 2.42 -14.14 11.29
N ASP A 276 2.00 -14.26 10.03
CA ASP A 276 2.80 -14.87 8.95
C ASP A 276 3.80 -13.89 8.35
N VAL A 277 3.67 -12.59 8.60
CA VAL A 277 4.52 -11.54 7.99
C VAL A 277 6.00 -11.74 8.31
N PRO A 278 6.41 -11.96 9.58
CA PRO A 278 7.81 -12.25 9.90
C PRO A 278 8.33 -13.50 9.17
N LEU A 279 7.47 -14.52 8.99
CA LEU A 279 7.83 -15.75 8.28
C LEU A 279 8.10 -15.48 6.79
N LEU A 280 7.26 -14.67 6.13
CA LEU A 280 7.46 -14.29 4.72
C LEU A 280 8.72 -13.44 4.52
N LEU A 281 8.98 -12.48 5.43
CA LEU A 281 10.19 -11.67 5.39
C LEU A 281 11.44 -12.53 5.60
N HIS A 282 11.42 -13.43 6.58
CA HIS A 282 12.59 -14.24 6.90
C HIS A 282 12.85 -15.34 5.86
N LYS A 283 11.86 -16.19 5.56
CA LYS A 283 12.04 -17.33 4.65
C LYS A 283 12.07 -16.90 3.19
N HIS A 284 11.05 -16.20 2.72
CA HIS A 284 10.97 -15.91 1.29
C HIS A 284 11.89 -14.77 0.89
N ILE A 285 11.84 -13.63 1.59
CA ILE A 285 12.68 -12.47 1.24
C ILE A 285 14.12 -12.63 1.77
N GLY A 286 14.33 -13.24 2.94
CA GLY A 286 15.67 -13.44 3.48
C GLY A 286 16.41 -14.62 2.85
N GLN A 287 15.77 -15.77 2.72
CA GLN A 287 16.41 -17.04 2.33
C GLN A 287 16.04 -17.52 0.93
N GLY A 288 15.06 -16.92 0.26
CA GLY A 288 14.52 -17.41 -1.01
C GLY A 288 13.67 -18.68 -0.87
N GLU A 289 13.30 -19.08 0.36
CA GLU A 289 12.50 -20.27 0.63
C GLU A 289 11.00 -19.96 0.55
N ILE A 290 10.26 -20.79 -0.20
CA ILE A 290 8.81 -20.61 -0.39
C ILE A 290 8.03 -21.16 0.81
N VAL A 291 7.07 -20.35 1.31
CA VAL A 291 6.16 -20.76 2.39
C VAL A 291 4.98 -21.54 1.80
N ASP A 292 5.18 -22.85 1.61
CA ASP A 292 4.29 -23.70 0.81
C ASP A 292 2.81 -23.73 1.25
N HIS A 293 2.53 -23.67 2.55
CA HIS A 293 1.15 -23.70 3.05
C HIS A 293 0.34 -22.42 2.76
N LEU A 294 1.02 -21.31 2.46
CA LEU A 294 0.41 -20.05 2.02
C LEU A 294 0.50 -19.87 0.49
N TRP A 295 1.29 -20.70 -0.19
CA TRP A 295 1.65 -20.48 -1.58
C TRP A 295 0.51 -20.83 -2.55
N ARG A 296 0.16 -19.88 -3.42
CA ARG A 296 -0.88 -20.03 -4.44
C ARG A 296 -0.33 -20.41 -5.81
N GLY A 297 0.85 -19.90 -6.13
CA GLY A 297 1.45 -20.03 -7.46
C GLY A 297 2.56 -19.02 -7.72
N GLN A 298 3.12 -19.10 -8.92
CA GLN A 298 4.23 -18.25 -9.37
C GLN A 298 3.97 -17.75 -10.79
N MET A 299 4.29 -16.49 -11.04
CA MET A 299 4.31 -15.89 -12.38
C MET A 299 5.21 -16.71 -13.32
N GLY A 300 4.77 -16.93 -14.56
CA GLY A 300 5.49 -17.72 -15.56
C GLY A 300 5.28 -19.24 -15.47
N LEU A 301 4.54 -19.76 -14.48
CA LEU A 301 4.23 -21.19 -14.38
C LEU A 301 2.76 -21.49 -14.71
N SER A 302 2.51 -22.55 -15.49
CA SER A 302 1.18 -23.11 -15.69
C SER A 302 0.62 -23.70 -14.38
N VAL A 303 -0.68 -23.96 -14.32
CA VAL A 303 -1.33 -24.57 -13.14
C VAL A 303 -0.70 -25.94 -12.81
N GLU A 304 -0.37 -26.72 -13.83
CA GLU A 304 0.27 -28.03 -13.71
C GLU A 304 1.70 -27.89 -13.21
N GLN A 305 2.48 -26.96 -13.77
CA GLN A 305 3.84 -26.67 -13.32
C GLN A 305 3.86 -26.17 -11.87
N GLN A 306 2.89 -25.36 -11.47
CA GLN A 306 2.76 -24.91 -10.08
C GLN A 306 2.54 -26.10 -9.12
N LYS A 307 1.67 -27.05 -9.49
CA LYS A 307 1.45 -28.27 -8.69
C LYS A 307 2.70 -29.14 -8.61
N GLN A 308 3.37 -29.36 -9.73
CA GLN A 308 4.63 -30.12 -9.79
C GLN A 308 5.73 -29.45 -8.95
N ALA A 309 5.82 -28.12 -8.97
CA ALA A 309 6.81 -27.39 -8.18
C ALA A 309 6.57 -27.56 -6.67
N LEU A 310 5.31 -27.59 -6.21
CA LEU A 310 4.99 -27.90 -4.82
C LEU A 310 5.38 -29.35 -4.47
N GLU A 311 4.97 -30.32 -5.30
CA GLU A 311 5.27 -31.74 -5.07
C GLU A 311 6.77 -31.98 -4.97
N LEU A 312 7.57 -31.36 -5.85
CA LEU A 312 9.03 -31.45 -5.81
C LEU A 312 9.61 -30.89 -4.50
N ARG A 313 9.14 -29.73 -4.03
CA ARG A 313 9.59 -29.16 -2.74
C ARG A 313 9.19 -30.04 -1.56
N SER A 314 7.97 -30.59 -1.56
CA SER A 314 7.52 -31.51 -0.51
C SER A 314 8.40 -32.76 -0.44
N MET A 315 8.80 -33.32 -1.59
CA MET A 315 9.71 -34.47 -1.63
C MET A 315 11.10 -34.13 -1.08
N LEU A 316 11.64 -32.95 -1.42
CA LEU A 316 12.94 -32.50 -0.93
C LEU A 316 12.94 -32.23 0.58
N ASN A 317 11.87 -31.63 1.10
CA ASN A 317 11.74 -31.36 2.53
C ASN A 317 11.61 -32.66 3.34
N GLY A 318 10.82 -33.64 2.88
CA GLY A 318 10.74 -34.95 3.53
C GLY A 318 12.06 -35.74 3.49
N ALA A 319 12.86 -35.57 2.44
CA ALA A 319 14.22 -36.13 2.38
C ALA A 319 15.17 -35.45 3.38
N LYS A 320 15.03 -34.14 3.60
CA LYS A 320 15.84 -33.40 4.58
C LYS A 320 15.50 -33.82 6.02
N GLU A 321 14.22 -33.95 6.35
CA GLU A 321 13.75 -34.41 7.66
C GLU A 321 14.21 -35.84 7.98
N SER A 322 14.13 -36.76 6.99
CA SER A 322 14.59 -38.15 7.18
C SER A 322 16.11 -38.28 7.34
N LEU A 323 16.90 -37.40 6.73
CA LEU A 323 18.36 -37.35 6.93
C LEU A 323 18.73 -36.79 8.31
N GLU A 324 17.97 -35.81 8.82
CA GLU A 324 18.16 -35.26 10.18
C GLU A 324 17.72 -36.24 11.30
N GLU A 325 16.66 -37.04 11.08
CA GLU A 325 16.26 -38.14 11.99
C GLU A 325 17.27 -39.30 12.01
N THR A 326 17.96 -39.57 10.89
CA THR A 326 18.97 -40.63 10.84
C THR A 326 20.27 -40.20 11.54
N ALA A 327 20.53 -38.89 11.67
CA ALA A 327 21.71 -38.36 12.36
C ALA A 327 21.58 -38.34 13.91
N THR A 328 20.36 -38.50 14.46
CA THR A 328 20.11 -38.44 15.91
C THR A 328 19.93 -39.80 16.60
N ASN A 329 19.90 -40.90 15.84
CA ASN A 329 19.73 -42.26 16.40
C ASN A 329 21.03 -43.07 16.52
N GLY A 330 22.17 -42.40 16.66
CA GLY A 330 23.51 -42.99 16.73
C GLY A 330 24.29 -42.69 18.01
N ALA A 331 23.66 -42.67 19.19
CA ALA A 331 24.38 -42.62 20.47
C ALA A 331 23.61 -43.36 21.57
N SER A 332 23.54 -44.68 21.47
CA SER A 332 23.24 -45.55 22.60
C SER A 332 24.54 -45.82 23.36
N CYS A 333 24.69 -45.25 24.55
CA CYS A 333 25.64 -45.73 25.54
C CYS A 333 24.94 -45.88 26.89
N ASN A 334 24.81 -47.15 27.31
CA ASN A 334 24.29 -47.58 28.60
C ASN A 334 25.06 -46.96 29.79
N PRO A 335 24.41 -46.79 30.96
CA PRO A 335 25.07 -46.24 32.15
C PRO A 335 25.63 -47.37 33.02
N THR A 336 26.91 -47.31 33.41
CA THR A 336 27.35 -47.78 34.74
C THR A 336 28.74 -47.30 35.14
N ALA A 337 28.75 -46.54 36.24
CA ALA A 337 29.70 -46.46 37.35
C ALA A 337 31.24 -46.41 37.15
N ALA A 338 31.78 -45.31 37.70
CA ALA A 338 32.98 -45.19 38.54
C ALA A 338 34.37 -45.00 37.88
N GLY A 339 34.91 -43.79 38.08
CA GLY A 339 36.31 -43.59 38.50
C GLY A 339 37.24 -42.82 37.55
N GLY A 340 37.61 -41.58 37.94
CA GLY A 340 38.99 -41.10 37.81
C GLY A 340 39.37 -40.11 36.69
N CYS A 341 39.51 -38.83 37.09
CA CYS A 341 40.61 -37.89 36.83
C CYS A 341 41.13 -37.53 35.40
N CYS A 342 41.10 -36.20 35.15
CA CYS A 342 42.09 -35.35 34.45
C CYS A 342 42.21 -35.47 32.91
N GLN A 343 42.43 -34.45 32.08
CA GLN A 343 42.82 -33.03 32.23
C GLN A 343 42.64 -32.36 30.85
N GLY A 344 42.28 -31.07 30.80
CA GLY A 344 42.86 -30.14 29.83
C GLY A 344 42.03 -29.71 28.61
N ASN A 345 41.44 -28.51 28.77
CA ASN A 345 41.64 -27.33 27.91
C ASN A 345 40.68 -27.07 26.70
N GLY A 346 39.76 -26.12 26.93
CA GLY A 346 39.51 -25.01 26.00
C GLY A 346 38.19 -25.03 25.21
N GLY A 347 37.20 -24.25 25.67
CA GLY A 347 36.02 -23.89 24.86
C GLY A 347 34.79 -23.56 25.69
N PHE A 348 34.68 -22.31 26.14
CA PHE A 348 33.61 -21.77 26.99
C PHE A 348 32.23 -21.94 26.35
N THR A 349 31.33 -22.66 27.02
CA THR A 349 29.91 -22.83 26.68
C THR A 349 29.06 -21.94 27.57
N CYS A 350 27.97 -21.44 27.00
CA CYS A 350 26.88 -20.73 27.67
C CYS A 350 26.39 -21.43 28.94
N CYS A 351 26.07 -20.64 29.96
CA CYS A 351 24.81 -20.73 30.71
C CYS A 351 24.60 -19.48 31.58
N GLN A 352 23.39 -18.93 31.52
CA GLN A 352 22.84 -17.96 32.46
C GLN A 352 22.82 -18.54 33.88
N THR A 353 22.99 -17.69 34.90
CA THR A 353 22.08 -17.66 36.06
C THR A 353 22.25 -16.37 36.88
N ASP A 354 21.11 -15.76 37.17
CA ASP A 354 20.66 -15.12 38.41
C ASP A 354 21.37 -13.94 39.09
N LEU A 355 20.46 -13.05 39.54
CA LEU A 355 20.57 -11.82 40.32
C LEU A 355 21.45 -11.89 41.58
N PRO A 356 21.86 -10.70 42.08
CA PRO A 356 21.50 -10.39 43.46
C PRO A 356 20.91 -8.98 43.71
N LYS A 357 20.23 -8.89 44.86
CA LYS A 357 19.38 -7.82 45.41
C LYS A 357 20.08 -6.54 45.87
N GLU A 358 19.32 -5.45 45.73
CA GLU A 358 19.09 -4.28 46.60
C GLU A 358 20.23 -3.55 47.33
N LYS A 359 20.22 -2.21 47.17
CA LYS A 359 20.13 -1.27 48.30
C LYS A 359 19.36 0.01 47.93
N GLN A 360 18.47 0.40 48.84
CA GLN A 360 17.63 1.60 48.94
C GLN A 360 18.49 2.89 49.02
N ASP A 361 18.03 4.11 48.72
CA ASP A 361 16.91 4.84 49.34
C ASP A 361 16.43 6.07 48.52
N LYS A 362 15.09 6.27 48.51
CA LYS A 362 14.26 7.47 48.81
C LYS A 362 14.80 8.88 48.48
N SER A 363 14.01 9.90 48.09
CA SER A 363 12.58 10.15 47.80
C SER A 363 12.45 11.68 47.63
N VAL A 364 11.46 12.19 46.85
CA VAL A 364 10.44 13.22 47.25
C VAL A 364 9.86 13.99 46.04
N ALA A 365 8.52 13.94 45.97
CA ALA A 365 7.46 14.84 45.44
C ALA A 365 7.57 15.43 44.02
N ALA A 366 6.59 15.30 43.10
CA ALA A 366 5.11 15.38 43.12
C ALA A 366 4.53 16.80 43.26
N GLU A 367 4.07 17.35 42.12
CA GLU A 367 2.87 18.20 41.89
C GLU A 367 2.59 18.06 40.36
N GLN A 368 1.49 17.51 39.83
CA GLN A 368 0.07 17.96 39.79
C GLN A 368 -0.06 19.44 39.37
N ASN A 369 -0.94 19.91 38.48
CA ASN A 369 -2.10 19.38 37.74
C ASN A 369 -2.55 20.45 36.70
N GLN A 370 -3.66 20.17 36.00
CA GLN A 370 -4.54 20.99 35.12
C GLN A 370 -4.42 20.60 33.64
N LYS A 371 -5.32 19.85 33.00
CA LYS A 371 -6.80 19.77 32.98
C LYS A 371 -7.49 21.07 32.53
N GLY A 372 -7.92 21.07 31.27
CA GLY A 372 -8.97 21.92 30.72
C GLY A 372 -9.85 21.07 29.79
N SER A 373 -11.08 20.83 30.20
CA SER A 373 -12.15 20.15 29.48
C SER A 373 -13.14 21.19 28.93
N GLU A 374 -13.64 21.03 27.71
CA GLU A 374 -14.89 21.64 27.22
C GLU A 374 -15.38 20.75 26.06
N LYS A 375 -16.32 19.83 26.31
CA LYS A 375 -17.79 19.95 26.16
C LYS A 375 -18.29 20.35 24.77
N GLU A 376 -18.95 19.36 24.18
CA GLU A 376 -19.90 19.36 23.08
C GLU A 376 -20.98 20.44 23.22
N ASN A 377 -21.41 21.01 22.09
CA ASN A 377 -22.76 21.55 21.94
C ASN A 377 -23.19 21.51 20.46
N ASP A 378 -24.22 20.70 20.25
CA ASP A 378 -25.12 20.70 19.10
C ASP A 378 -25.79 22.08 18.93
N SER A 379 -25.97 22.51 17.69
CA SER A 379 -26.81 23.67 17.34
C SER A 379 -27.23 23.64 15.86
N LYS A 380 -28.47 23.17 15.65
CA LYS A 380 -29.33 23.46 14.50
C LYS A 380 -29.35 24.96 14.12
N LYS A 381 -29.06 25.26 12.85
CA LYS A 381 -29.60 26.34 11.99
C LYS A 381 -28.81 26.29 10.69
N GLY A 382 -29.31 26.49 9.48
CA GLY A 382 -30.58 27.00 8.99
C GLY A 382 -30.34 27.23 7.48
N HIS A 383 -31.31 26.87 6.67
CA HIS A 383 -31.23 26.85 5.21
C HIS A 383 -30.71 28.18 4.63
N THR A 384 -29.52 28.17 4.02
CA THR A 384 -29.08 29.21 3.08
C THR A 384 -28.59 28.52 1.82
N LYS A 385 -29.26 28.78 0.70
CA LYS A 385 -28.95 28.20 -0.62
C LYS A 385 -27.65 28.81 -1.14
N THR A 386 -26.54 28.13 -0.92
CA THR A 386 -25.32 28.30 -1.72
C THR A 386 -25.40 27.40 -2.93
N CYS A 387 -25.32 27.98 -4.13
CA CYS A 387 -25.27 27.23 -5.37
C CYS A 387 -24.12 26.22 -5.32
N SER A 388 -24.45 24.95 -5.56
CA SER A 388 -23.48 23.88 -5.72
C SER A 388 -22.50 24.27 -6.81
N MET A 389 -21.22 24.37 -6.46
CA MET A 389 -20.17 24.26 -7.48
C MET A 389 -20.32 22.88 -8.14
N PRO A 390 -20.19 22.76 -9.47
CA PRO A 390 -20.29 21.46 -10.11
C PRO A 390 -19.14 20.53 -9.68
N ASN A 391 -19.44 19.26 -9.39
CA ASN A 391 -18.47 18.25 -8.95
C ASN A 391 -17.36 17.91 -9.97
N TRP A 392 -17.32 18.53 -11.15
CA TRP A 392 -16.26 18.25 -12.14
C TRP A 392 -14.91 18.86 -11.75
N PHE A 393 -14.88 19.86 -10.87
CA PHE A 393 -13.62 20.47 -10.43
C PHE A 393 -12.84 19.55 -9.46
N GLU A 394 -13.53 18.62 -8.79
CA GLU A 394 -12.92 17.65 -7.86
C GLU A 394 -12.25 16.46 -8.58
N THR A 395 -12.49 16.27 -9.88
CA THR A 395 -11.93 15.17 -10.68
C THR A 395 -10.75 15.58 -11.56
N TRP A 396 -10.29 16.84 -11.46
CA TRP A 396 -9.17 17.32 -12.26
C TRP A 396 -7.83 16.84 -11.70
N GLU A 397 -7.04 16.18 -12.56
CA GLU A 397 -5.65 15.86 -12.25
C GLU A 397 -4.80 17.14 -12.25
N ARG A 398 -3.65 17.14 -11.56
CA ARG A 398 -2.75 18.31 -11.52
C ARG A 398 -2.34 18.74 -12.94
N ALA A 399 -2.14 17.79 -13.85
CA ALA A 399 -1.89 18.06 -15.26
C ALA A 399 -3.06 18.79 -15.95
N ASP A 400 -4.31 18.41 -15.67
CA ASP A 400 -5.51 19.07 -16.21
C ASP A 400 -5.64 20.51 -15.70
N THR A 401 -5.30 20.75 -14.42
CA THR A 401 -5.28 22.10 -13.86
C THR A 401 -4.23 22.99 -14.54
N TYR A 402 -3.03 22.47 -14.81
CA TYR A 402 -1.99 23.21 -15.51
C TYR A 402 -2.34 23.45 -16.98
N ALA A 403 -2.91 22.46 -17.67
CA ALA A 403 -3.37 22.61 -19.04
C ALA A 403 -4.46 23.69 -19.16
N ALA A 404 -5.45 23.68 -18.26
CA ALA A 404 -6.49 24.69 -18.24
C ALA A 404 -5.94 26.09 -17.94
N LEU A 405 -5.03 26.22 -16.97
CA LEU A 405 -4.36 27.49 -16.67
C LEU A 405 -3.54 28.00 -17.86
N ALA A 406 -2.85 27.11 -18.58
CA ALA A 406 -2.09 27.46 -19.78
C ALA A 406 -3.01 27.98 -20.90
N VAL A 407 -4.16 27.34 -21.13
CA VAL A 407 -5.16 27.79 -22.12
C VAL A 407 -5.73 29.16 -21.74
N VAL A 408 -6.06 29.37 -20.46
CA VAL A 408 -6.57 30.67 -19.98
C VAL A 408 -5.51 31.76 -20.14
N ALA A 409 -4.25 31.48 -19.79
CA ALA A 409 -3.15 32.42 -19.95
C ALA A 409 -2.88 32.76 -21.44
N ALA A 410 -2.97 31.77 -22.33
CA ALA A 410 -2.85 31.98 -23.77
C ALA A 410 -4.00 32.85 -24.31
N ALA A 411 -5.24 32.57 -23.93
CA ALA A 411 -6.41 33.37 -24.32
C ALA A 411 -6.32 34.81 -23.81
N ALA A 412 -5.89 35.01 -22.57
CA ALA A 412 -5.66 36.34 -22.01
C ALA A 412 -4.56 37.10 -22.78
N SER A 413 -3.47 36.41 -23.13
CA SER A 413 -2.37 37.00 -23.92
C SER A 413 -2.85 37.45 -25.31
N VAL A 414 -3.64 36.62 -25.99
CA VAL A 414 -4.25 36.96 -27.29
C VAL A 414 -5.21 38.15 -27.17
N PHE A 415 -6.03 38.19 -26.11
CA PHE A 415 -6.96 39.29 -25.87
C PHE A 415 -6.24 40.62 -25.61
N VAL A 416 -5.16 40.59 -24.83
CA VAL A 416 -4.32 41.77 -24.58
C VAL A 416 -3.65 42.23 -25.87
N ALA A 417 -3.09 41.33 -26.66
CA ALA A 417 -2.50 41.65 -27.96
C ALA A 417 -3.54 42.27 -28.92
N PHE A 418 -4.76 41.74 -28.97
CA PHE A 418 -5.85 42.27 -29.78
C PHE A 418 -6.29 43.67 -29.32
N ARG A 419 -6.36 43.92 -28.01
CA ARG A 419 -6.64 45.24 -27.43
C ARG A 419 -5.58 46.26 -27.80
N ILE A 420 -4.29 45.87 -27.75
CA ILE A 420 -3.18 46.74 -28.15
C ILE A 420 -3.27 47.05 -29.64
N TYR A 421 -3.49 46.05 -30.50
CA TYR A 421 -3.66 46.24 -31.94
C TYR A 421 -4.81 47.21 -32.28
N LYS A 422 -5.96 47.04 -31.62
CA LYS A 422 -7.13 47.92 -31.82
C LYS A 422 -6.93 49.36 -31.32
N ASN A 423 -5.95 49.60 -30.43
CA ASN A 423 -5.64 50.95 -29.95
C ASN A 423 -4.54 51.63 -30.78
N LEU A 424 -3.84 50.89 -31.65
CA LEU A 424 -2.78 51.40 -32.53
C LEU A 424 -3.27 51.73 -33.95
N ASN A 425 -4.45 51.22 -34.34
CA ASN A 425 -5.23 51.61 -35.53
C ASN A 425 -6.51 52.32 -35.09
#